data_AF-A0A1F5VJE1-F1
#
_entry.id   AF-A0A1F5VJE1-F1
#
_cell.length_a   1.000
_cell.length_b   1.000
_cell.length_c   1.000
_cell.angle_alpha   90.00
_cell.angle_beta   90.00
_cell.angle_gamma   90.00
#
_symmetry.space_group_name_H-M   'P 1'
#
loop_
_entity.id
_entity.type
_entity.pdbx_description
1 polymer ?
#
loop_
_entity_poly.entity_id
_entity_poly.type
_entity_poly.pdbx_seq_one_letter_code
_entity_poly.pdbx_strand_id
1 'polypeptide(L)'
;MKTALIIILVLAAVIVAGGSYYYFEVYEPEKYANGILSLYQNLESAGLQPDTSLLKDATDYASALQVLQERINLLKTTQNELPQIKVPKRMVNFQKEFSSYLDFTLSQHESAETLGTFLKNASELNKAVKEVYGSRIQEKGIATIGDLQKFWGERIPKVKTASEEFVRKEIQGTEPSFSELKSLWEEAAPAFAFVLQKVNKVNPRLQISQAGNIWTQAEQKQLNAYTKKLDEFATKIEDLLKKYTAYDLLAFRYFPDVSEQESSERALKFYQSIQKLKEQYGR
;
A
#
# COMPACT_ATOMS: atom_id res chain seq x y z
N MET A 1 -65.48 20.65 37.29
CA MET A 1 -64.03 20.61 37.64
C MET A 1 -63.33 19.33 37.16
N LYS A 2 -63.87 18.13 37.39
CA LYS A 2 -63.28 16.85 36.92
C LYS A 2 -63.13 16.75 35.39
N THR A 3 -64.11 17.20 34.62
CA THR A 3 -64.09 17.14 33.14
C THR A 3 -63.01 18.02 32.51
N ALA A 4 -62.78 19.21 33.07
CA ALA A 4 -61.72 20.11 32.60
C ALA A 4 -60.31 19.56 32.87
N LEU A 5 -60.11 18.90 34.01
CA LEU A 5 -58.84 18.25 34.36
C LEU A 5 -58.53 17.07 33.41
N ILE A 6 -59.55 16.28 33.05
CA ILE A 6 -59.41 15.18 32.08
C ILE A 6 -59.05 15.70 30.69
N ILE A 7 -59.68 16.78 30.23
CA ILE A 7 -59.38 17.39 28.93
C ILE A 7 -57.93 17.91 28.88
N ILE A 8 -57.45 18.54 29.96
CA ILE A 8 -56.06 19.01 30.05
C ILE A 8 -55.07 17.84 30.03
N LEU A 9 -55.36 16.74 30.73
CA LEU A 9 -54.51 15.54 30.72
C LEU A 9 -54.47 14.87 29.35
N VAL A 10 -55.59 14.80 28.63
CA VAL A 10 -55.64 14.26 27.26
C VAL A 10 -54.86 15.16 26.29
N LEU A 11 -55.00 16.48 26.38
CA LEU A 11 -54.21 17.41 25.57
C LEU A 11 -52.71 17.32 25.87
N ALA A 12 -52.34 17.23 27.15
CA ALA A 12 -50.94 17.02 27.54
C ALA A 12 -50.40 15.70 27.00
N ALA A 13 -51.17 14.62 27.06
CA ALA A 13 -50.79 13.32 26.50
C ALA A 13 -50.62 13.39 24.97
N VAL A 14 -51.50 14.08 24.25
CA VAL A 14 -51.41 14.25 22.79
C VAL A 14 -50.20 15.12 22.40
N ILE A 15 -49.91 16.19 23.15
CA ILE A 15 -48.73 17.04 22.90
C ILE A 15 -47.44 16.27 23.18
N VAL A 16 -47.38 15.53 24.28
CA VAL A 16 -46.21 14.69 24.63
C VAL A 16 -46.05 13.54 23.62
N ALA A 17 -47.14 12.90 23.21
CA ALA A 17 -47.11 11.83 22.21
C ALA A 17 -46.75 12.35 20.82
N GLY A 18 -47.29 13.51 20.40
CA GLY A 18 -46.98 14.14 19.12
C GLY A 18 -45.54 14.67 19.06
N GLY A 19 -45.06 15.29 20.14
CA GLY A 19 -43.68 15.78 20.24
C GLY A 19 -42.66 14.64 20.30
N SER A 20 -42.94 13.56 21.03
CA SER A 20 -42.07 12.38 21.04
C SER A 20 -42.08 11.65 19.70
N TYR A 21 -43.25 11.49 19.06
CA TYR A 21 -43.35 10.94 17.71
C TYR A 21 -42.52 11.75 16.71
N TYR A 22 -42.71 13.08 16.66
CA TYR A 22 -41.92 13.95 15.78
C TYR A 22 -40.42 13.83 16.04
N TYR A 23 -40.02 13.81 17.32
CA TYR A 23 -38.61 13.69 17.70
C TYR A 23 -37.98 12.37 17.24
N PHE A 24 -38.62 11.23 17.50
CA PHE A 24 -38.07 9.91 17.20
C PHE A 24 -38.26 9.47 15.74
N GLU A 25 -39.35 9.89 15.08
CA GLU A 25 -39.68 9.44 13.73
C GLU A 25 -39.26 10.43 12.63
N VAL A 26 -38.98 11.68 12.97
CA VAL A 26 -38.60 12.71 11.98
C VAL A 26 -37.24 13.32 12.32
N TYR A 27 -37.12 13.96 13.47
CA TYR A 27 -35.93 14.77 13.82
C TYR A 27 -34.66 13.94 14.04
N GLU A 28 -34.69 12.89 14.88
CA GLU A 28 -33.51 12.05 15.13
C GLU A 28 -33.00 11.35 13.85
N PRO A 29 -33.86 10.77 13.00
CA PRO A 29 -33.46 10.19 11.72
C PRO A 29 -32.87 11.17 10.73
N GLU A 30 -33.43 12.38 10.62
CA GLU A 30 -32.89 13.44 9.76
C GLU A 30 -31.51 13.90 10.25
N LYS A 31 -31.36 14.13 11.56
CA LYS A 31 -30.06 14.50 12.16
C LYS A 31 -29.01 13.41 11.96
N TYR A 32 -29.38 12.14 12.14
CA TYR A 32 -28.51 11.01 11.87
C TYR A 32 -28.12 10.96 10.38
N ALA A 33 -29.09 11.06 9.48
CA ALA A 33 -28.86 11.02 8.04
C ALA A 33 -27.90 12.11 7.58
N ASN A 34 -28.06 13.35 8.08
CA ASN A 34 -27.15 14.46 7.77
C ASN A 34 -25.72 14.19 8.25
N GLY A 35 -25.56 13.59 9.44
CA GLY A 35 -24.25 13.17 9.93
C GLY A 35 -23.59 12.12 9.03
N ILE A 36 -24.35 11.09 8.64
CA ILE A 36 -23.88 10.05 7.72
C ILE A 36 -23.52 10.61 6.35
N LEU A 37 -24.38 11.46 5.77
CA LEU A 37 -24.14 12.05 4.46
C LEU A 37 -22.92 12.96 4.47
N SER A 38 -22.67 13.68 5.56
CA SER A 38 -21.44 14.47 5.75
C SER A 38 -20.20 13.57 5.77
N LEU A 39 -20.21 12.47 6.54
CA LEU A 39 -19.12 11.49 6.52
C LEU A 39 -18.89 10.91 5.12
N TYR A 40 -19.96 10.56 4.42
CA TYR A 40 -19.87 10.03 3.06
C TYR A 40 -19.33 11.06 2.06
N GLN A 41 -19.76 12.32 2.14
CA GLN A 41 -19.23 13.41 1.31
C GLN A 41 -17.74 13.62 1.54
N ASN A 42 -17.27 13.50 2.79
CA ASN A 42 -15.83 13.56 3.09
C ASN A 42 -15.08 12.42 2.39
N LEU A 43 -15.62 11.19 2.40
CA LEU A 43 -15.05 10.05 1.68
C LEU A 43 -15.04 10.27 0.16
N GLU A 44 -16.10 10.82 -0.42
CA GLU A 44 -16.17 11.12 -1.86
C GLU A 44 -15.19 12.22 -2.27
N SER A 45 -15.17 13.34 -1.52
CA SER A 45 -14.35 14.51 -1.84
C SER A 45 -12.85 14.24 -1.73
N ALA A 46 -12.44 13.33 -0.85
CA ALA A 46 -11.06 12.92 -0.69
C ALA A 46 -10.57 11.91 -1.74
N GLY A 47 -11.42 11.55 -2.72
CA GLY A 47 -10.98 10.75 -3.86
C GLY A 47 -10.46 9.37 -3.46
N LEU A 48 -11.32 8.56 -2.83
CA LEU A 48 -11.08 7.11 -2.72
C LEU A 48 -10.92 6.45 -4.11
N GLN A 49 -11.30 7.15 -5.19
CA GLN A 49 -11.02 6.73 -6.56
C GLN A 49 -9.53 6.82 -6.90
N PRO A 50 -9.02 5.96 -7.80
CA PRO A 50 -7.62 5.97 -8.20
C PRO A 50 -7.23 7.30 -8.87
N ASP A 51 -6.76 8.28 -8.10
CA ASP A 51 -6.08 9.45 -8.65
C ASP A 51 -4.62 9.08 -8.89
N THR A 52 -4.28 9.03 -10.18
CA THR A 52 -2.95 8.67 -10.65
C THR A 52 -2.15 9.88 -11.12
N SER A 53 -2.74 11.09 -11.04
CA SER A 53 -2.10 12.35 -11.47
C SER A 53 -0.86 12.71 -10.65
N LEU A 54 -0.76 12.19 -9.43
CA LEU A 54 0.37 12.38 -8.53
C LEU A 54 1.55 11.43 -8.81
N LEU A 55 1.34 10.39 -9.62
CA LEU A 55 2.38 9.40 -9.93
C LEU A 55 3.28 9.90 -11.06
N LYS A 56 4.60 9.89 -10.84
CA LYS A 56 5.58 10.25 -11.88
C LYS A 56 5.71 9.18 -12.96
N ASP A 57 5.65 7.92 -12.56
CA ASP A 57 5.75 6.76 -13.45
C ASP A 57 5.16 5.49 -12.80
N ALA A 58 5.19 4.38 -13.53
CA ALA A 58 4.62 3.09 -13.12
C ALA A 58 5.31 2.45 -11.90
N THR A 59 6.48 2.93 -11.50
CA THR A 59 7.26 2.43 -10.36
C THR A 59 7.35 3.45 -9.22
N ASP A 60 6.57 4.54 -9.27
CA ASP A 60 6.50 5.56 -8.23
C ASP A 60 5.67 5.09 -7.01
N TYR A 61 6.11 3.99 -6.41
CA TYR A 61 5.45 3.38 -5.25
C TYR A 61 5.48 4.30 -4.02
N ALA A 62 6.43 5.24 -3.94
CA ALA A 62 6.50 6.20 -2.86
C ALA A 62 5.28 7.15 -2.87
N SER A 63 4.98 7.72 -4.04
CA SER A 63 3.80 8.57 -4.22
C SER A 63 2.50 7.76 -4.05
N ALA A 64 2.45 6.52 -4.56
CA ALA A 64 1.29 5.64 -4.33
C ALA A 64 1.05 5.33 -2.85
N LEU A 65 2.12 5.06 -2.08
CA LEU A 65 2.02 4.83 -0.64
C LEU A 65 1.51 6.07 0.10
N GLN A 66 1.92 7.27 -0.29
CA GLN A 66 1.40 8.50 0.30
C GLN A 66 -0.12 8.61 0.10
N VAL A 67 -0.60 8.37 -1.13
CA VAL A 67 -2.04 8.38 -1.42
C VAL A 67 -2.78 7.32 -0.60
N LEU A 68 -2.23 6.10 -0.48
CA LEU A 68 -2.83 5.06 0.35
C LEU A 68 -2.89 5.46 1.83
N GLN A 69 -1.85 6.08 2.37
CA GLN A 69 -1.81 6.55 3.75
C GLN A 69 -2.86 7.63 4.03
N GLU A 70 -3.01 8.59 3.12
CA GLU A 70 -4.06 9.62 3.22
C GLU A 70 -5.46 8.98 3.25
N ARG A 71 -5.72 7.99 2.39
CA ARG A 71 -6.99 7.25 2.37
C ARG A 71 -7.20 6.40 3.63
N ILE A 72 -6.18 5.70 4.12
CA ILE A 72 -6.24 4.90 5.35
C ILE A 72 -6.59 5.81 6.54
N ASN A 73 -5.93 6.96 6.65
CA ASN A 73 -6.17 7.92 7.74
C ASN A 73 -7.59 8.49 7.69
N LEU A 74 -8.09 8.78 6.49
CA LEU A 74 -9.48 9.20 6.33
C LEU A 74 -10.46 8.10 6.75
N LEU A 75 -10.28 6.87 6.26
CA LEU A 75 -11.14 5.73 6.61
C LEU A 75 -11.15 5.47 8.12
N LYS A 76 -9.99 5.52 8.78
CA LYS A 76 -9.87 5.41 10.24
C LYS A 76 -10.58 6.54 10.97
N THR A 77 -10.43 7.78 10.50
CA THR A 77 -11.14 8.93 11.06
C THR A 77 -12.66 8.73 10.94
N THR A 78 -13.17 8.37 9.77
CA THR A 78 -14.60 8.11 9.56
C THR A 78 -15.11 6.94 10.40
N GLN A 79 -14.31 5.88 10.55
CA GLN A 79 -14.64 4.74 11.41
C GLN A 79 -14.74 5.15 12.90
N ASN A 80 -13.92 6.09 13.35
CA ASN A 80 -13.95 6.63 14.72
C ASN A 80 -15.09 7.63 14.94
N GLU A 81 -15.50 8.37 13.91
CA GLU A 81 -16.57 9.36 13.97
C GLU A 81 -17.97 8.71 13.86
N LEU A 82 -18.11 7.64 13.08
CA LEU A 82 -19.39 6.96 12.84
C LEU A 82 -20.14 6.56 14.13
N PRO A 83 -19.50 6.02 15.19
CA PRO A 83 -20.17 5.71 16.46
C PRO A 83 -20.62 6.94 17.25
N GLN A 84 -20.05 8.12 16.98
CA GLN A 84 -20.41 9.38 17.67
C GLN A 84 -21.75 9.94 17.17
N ILE A 85 -22.21 9.49 16.01
CA ILE A 85 -23.51 9.85 15.45
C ILE A 85 -24.58 8.99 16.12
N LYS A 86 -25.42 9.62 16.96
CA LYS A 86 -26.51 8.95 17.67
C LYS A 86 -27.45 8.24 16.69
N VAL A 87 -27.50 6.90 16.76
CA VAL A 87 -28.29 6.08 15.86
C VAL A 87 -29.75 5.93 16.33
N PRO A 88 -30.74 6.25 15.47
CA PRO A 88 -32.14 5.91 15.71
C PRO A 88 -32.36 4.40 15.57
N LYS A 89 -33.29 3.84 16.35
CA LYS A 89 -33.58 2.38 16.34
C LYS A 89 -33.80 1.81 14.93
N ARG A 90 -34.49 2.55 14.07
CA ARG A 90 -34.80 2.11 12.68
C ARG A 90 -33.60 2.11 11.73
N MET A 91 -32.49 2.72 12.11
CA MET A 91 -31.28 2.89 11.27
C MET A 91 -30.07 2.08 11.78
N VAL A 92 -30.23 1.26 12.82
CA VAL A 92 -29.16 0.41 13.36
C VAL A 92 -28.55 -0.51 12.28
N ASN A 93 -29.39 -1.08 11.41
CA ASN A 93 -28.91 -1.94 10.33
C ASN A 93 -28.07 -1.17 9.30
N PHE A 94 -28.47 0.07 9.00
CA PHE A 94 -27.70 0.94 8.12
C PHE A 94 -26.34 1.28 8.74
N GLN A 95 -26.28 1.62 10.04
CA GLN A 95 -25.00 1.90 10.70
C GLN A 95 -24.05 0.70 10.66
N LYS A 96 -24.59 -0.52 10.87
CA LYS A 96 -23.83 -1.76 10.75
C LYS A 96 -23.31 -1.98 9.33
N GLU A 97 -24.13 -1.69 8.32
CA GLU A 97 -23.72 -1.78 6.91
C GLU A 97 -22.59 -0.79 6.58
N PHE A 98 -22.69 0.45 7.04
CA PHE A 98 -21.62 1.44 6.87
C PHE A 98 -20.33 1.02 7.59
N SER A 99 -20.42 0.59 8.86
CA SER A 99 -19.26 0.08 9.58
C SER A 99 -18.60 -1.08 8.84
N SER A 100 -19.40 -2.05 8.37
CA SER A 100 -18.88 -3.19 7.61
C SER A 100 -18.23 -2.77 6.29
N TYR A 101 -18.75 -1.75 5.61
CA TYR A 101 -18.15 -1.20 4.39
C TYR A 101 -16.81 -0.50 4.69
N LEU A 102 -16.73 0.25 5.79
CA LEU A 102 -15.47 0.89 6.24
C LEU A 102 -14.42 -0.16 6.60
N ASP A 103 -14.78 -1.17 7.39
CA ASP A 103 -13.88 -2.26 7.78
C ASP A 103 -13.31 -2.98 6.55
N PHE A 104 -14.21 -3.29 5.60
CA PHE A 104 -13.85 -3.91 4.35
C PHE A 104 -12.89 -3.03 3.54
N THR A 105 -13.26 -1.77 3.30
CA THR A 105 -12.47 -0.84 2.47
C THR A 105 -11.11 -0.53 3.10
N LEU A 106 -11.07 -0.35 4.42
CA LEU A 106 -9.84 -0.13 5.18
C LEU A 106 -8.89 -1.31 5.05
N SER A 107 -9.40 -2.55 5.19
CA SER A 107 -8.57 -3.75 5.06
C SER A 107 -7.89 -3.85 3.68
N GLN A 108 -8.60 -3.47 2.61
CA GLN A 108 -8.04 -3.44 1.26
C GLN A 108 -6.90 -2.42 1.14
N HIS A 109 -7.08 -1.22 1.71
CA HIS A 109 -6.06 -0.18 1.68
C HIS A 109 -4.84 -0.55 2.51
N GLU A 110 -5.01 -1.17 3.68
CA GLU A 110 -3.90 -1.63 4.53
C GLU A 110 -3.11 -2.80 3.89
N SER A 111 -3.82 -3.72 3.23
CA SER A 111 -3.18 -4.75 2.40
C SER A 111 -2.40 -4.13 1.24
N ALA A 112 -2.95 -3.09 0.59
CA ALA A 112 -2.26 -2.38 -0.47
C ALA A 112 -1.05 -1.59 0.02
N GLU A 113 -1.10 -0.99 1.21
CA GLU A 113 0.07 -0.35 1.80
C GLU A 113 1.19 -1.37 2.06
N THR A 114 0.84 -2.56 2.54
CA THR A 114 1.80 -3.65 2.74
C THR A 114 2.44 -4.09 1.43
N LEU A 115 1.64 -4.30 0.38
CA LEU A 115 2.15 -4.65 -0.96
C LEU A 115 2.99 -3.52 -1.57
N GLY A 116 2.54 -2.27 -1.47
CA GLY A 116 3.27 -1.11 -1.97
C GLY A 116 4.62 -0.94 -1.29
N THR A 117 4.70 -1.18 0.02
CA THR A 117 5.96 -1.13 0.78
C THR A 117 6.93 -2.19 0.28
N PHE A 118 6.45 -3.42 0.07
CA PHE A 118 7.26 -4.49 -0.49
C PHE A 118 7.77 -4.14 -1.91
N LEU A 119 6.89 -3.66 -2.80
CA LEU A 119 7.26 -3.30 -4.18
C LEU A 119 8.24 -2.12 -4.24
N LYS A 120 8.06 -1.12 -3.37
CA LYS A 120 9.01 -0.02 -3.19
C LYS A 120 10.40 -0.56 -2.82
N ASN A 121 10.49 -1.42 -1.81
CA ASN A 121 11.77 -1.98 -1.35
C ASN A 121 12.41 -2.88 -2.43
N ALA A 122 11.59 -3.67 -3.15
CA ALA A 122 12.05 -4.48 -4.28
C ALA A 122 12.62 -3.61 -5.41
N SER A 123 11.96 -2.49 -5.74
CA SER A 123 12.41 -1.52 -6.73
C SER A 123 13.73 -0.85 -6.32
N GLU A 124 13.84 -0.43 -5.06
CA GLU A 124 15.07 0.16 -4.50
C GLU A 124 16.24 -0.84 -4.53
N LEU A 125 16.00 -2.10 -4.15
CA LEU A 125 17.01 -3.16 -4.23
C LEU A 125 17.44 -3.42 -5.68
N ASN A 126 16.49 -3.53 -6.62
CA ASN A 126 16.79 -3.73 -8.04
C ASN A 126 17.66 -2.58 -8.59
N LYS A 127 17.30 -1.34 -8.25
CA LYS A 127 18.07 -0.15 -8.65
C LYS A 127 19.48 -0.21 -8.08
N ALA A 128 19.64 -0.52 -6.79
CA ALA A 128 20.95 -0.63 -6.15
C ALA A 128 21.81 -1.74 -6.80
N VAL A 129 21.21 -2.89 -7.10
CA VAL A 129 21.89 -4.00 -7.79
C VAL A 129 22.34 -3.57 -9.19
N LYS A 130 21.47 -2.92 -9.97
CA LYS A 130 21.81 -2.41 -11.31
C LYS A 130 22.92 -1.35 -11.29
N GLU A 131 22.99 -0.52 -10.26
CA GLU A 131 24.09 0.43 -10.09
C GLU A 131 25.45 -0.25 -9.91
N VAL A 132 25.49 -1.46 -9.36
CA VAL A 132 26.71 -2.26 -9.17
C VAL A 132 26.99 -3.13 -10.40
N TYR A 133 25.98 -3.83 -10.91
CA TYR A 133 26.13 -4.91 -11.89
C TYR A 133 25.76 -4.49 -13.33
N GLY A 134 24.76 -3.63 -13.51
CA GLY A 134 24.31 -3.16 -14.82
C GLY A 134 25.11 -1.98 -15.38
N SER A 135 26.05 -1.43 -14.61
CA SER A 135 26.86 -0.30 -15.03
C SER A 135 28.10 -0.74 -15.79
N ARG A 136 28.27 -0.29 -17.04
CA ARG A 136 29.53 -0.45 -17.78
C ARG A 136 30.64 0.31 -17.06
N ILE A 137 31.52 -0.43 -16.39
CA ILE A 137 32.67 0.10 -15.63
C ILE A 137 33.53 1.05 -16.48
N GLN A 138 33.67 0.76 -17.78
CA GLN A 138 34.43 1.56 -18.74
C GLN A 138 33.84 2.94 -19.01
N GLU A 139 32.52 3.12 -18.92
CA GLU A 139 31.86 4.41 -19.19
C GLU A 139 31.96 5.39 -18.01
N LYS A 140 32.48 4.94 -16.85
CA LYS A 140 32.53 5.71 -15.60
C LYS A 140 33.92 6.23 -15.23
N GLY A 141 34.87 6.23 -16.17
CA GLY A 141 36.22 6.74 -15.93
C GLY A 141 37.03 5.93 -14.91
N ILE A 142 36.68 4.66 -14.71
CA ILE A 142 37.37 3.76 -13.79
C ILE A 142 38.62 3.22 -14.49
N ALA A 143 39.80 3.73 -14.11
CA ALA A 143 41.07 3.41 -14.76
C ALA A 143 41.94 2.47 -13.92
N THR A 144 41.82 2.56 -12.59
CA THR A 144 42.65 1.82 -11.63
C THR A 144 41.82 0.88 -10.76
N ILE A 145 42.51 -0.06 -10.12
CA ILE A 145 41.91 -0.91 -9.08
C ILE A 145 41.37 -0.06 -7.91
N GLY A 146 42.06 1.03 -7.55
CA GLY A 146 41.59 1.96 -6.52
C GLY A 146 40.25 2.61 -6.89
N ASP A 147 40.04 2.93 -8.16
CA ASP A 147 38.76 3.44 -8.65
C ASP A 147 37.65 2.38 -8.54
N LEU A 148 37.95 1.11 -8.80
CA LEU A 148 37.01 0.00 -8.59
C LEU A 148 36.67 -0.19 -7.11
N GLN A 149 37.69 -0.18 -6.24
CA GLN A 149 37.52 -0.27 -4.79
C GLN A 149 36.58 0.82 -4.29
N LYS A 150 36.80 2.06 -4.74
CA LYS A 150 35.92 3.19 -4.42
C LYS A 150 34.52 3.00 -5.01
N PHE A 151 34.42 2.68 -6.29
CA PHE A 151 33.16 2.54 -7.00
C PHE A 151 32.23 1.51 -6.35
N TRP A 152 32.76 0.32 -6.05
CA TRP A 152 32.03 -0.76 -5.39
C TRP A 152 31.89 -0.55 -3.90
N GLY A 153 32.91 -0.01 -3.23
CA GLY A 153 32.90 0.32 -1.80
C GLY A 153 31.81 1.33 -1.43
N GLU A 154 31.44 2.24 -2.33
CA GLU A 154 30.35 3.19 -2.14
C GLU A 154 28.95 2.61 -2.44
N ARG A 155 28.85 1.59 -3.29
CA ARG A 155 27.56 1.09 -3.82
C ARG A 155 27.08 -0.19 -3.18
N ILE A 156 27.97 -1.13 -2.90
CA ILE A 156 27.60 -2.38 -2.25
C ILE A 156 26.98 -2.18 -0.86
N PRO A 157 27.42 -1.21 -0.04
CA PRO A 157 26.70 -0.89 1.20
C PRO A 157 25.23 -0.49 0.96
N LYS A 158 24.93 0.22 -0.14
CA LYS A 158 23.55 0.58 -0.48
C LYS A 158 22.72 -0.64 -0.86
N VAL A 159 23.32 -1.59 -1.59
CA VAL A 159 22.69 -2.89 -1.89
C VAL A 159 22.36 -3.62 -0.60
N LYS A 160 23.28 -3.64 0.38
CA LYS A 160 23.06 -4.25 1.68
C LYS A 160 21.87 -3.61 2.41
N THR A 161 21.85 -2.28 2.55
CA THR A 161 20.74 -1.55 3.19
C THR A 161 19.40 -1.81 2.50
N ALA A 162 19.35 -1.72 1.15
CA ALA A 162 18.13 -2.00 0.41
C ALA A 162 17.66 -3.46 0.59
N SER A 163 18.60 -4.40 0.70
CA SER A 163 18.27 -5.80 0.92
C SER A 163 17.70 -6.07 2.31
N GLU A 164 18.20 -5.39 3.34
CA GLU A 164 17.69 -5.51 4.71
C GLU A 164 16.23 -5.05 4.78
N GLU A 165 15.89 -3.96 4.10
CA GLU A 165 14.49 -3.48 4.00
C GLU A 165 13.62 -4.40 3.14
N PHE A 166 14.16 -4.98 2.06
CA PHE A 166 13.42 -5.93 1.21
C PHE A 166 13.03 -7.21 1.96
N VAL A 167 13.94 -7.79 2.77
CA VAL A 167 13.69 -9.06 3.48
C VAL A 167 12.99 -8.87 4.84
N ARG A 168 12.75 -7.62 5.26
CA ARG A 168 12.25 -7.28 6.60
C ARG A 168 10.86 -7.84 6.90
N LYS A 169 9.97 -7.85 5.92
CA LYS A 169 8.58 -8.29 6.07
C LYS A 169 8.21 -9.21 4.92
N GLU A 170 7.80 -10.43 5.27
CA GLU A 170 7.26 -11.38 4.30
C GLU A 170 5.92 -10.90 3.76
N ILE A 171 5.67 -11.20 2.49
CA ILE A 171 4.42 -10.91 1.81
C ILE A 171 3.89 -12.16 1.10
N GLN A 172 2.57 -12.30 1.08
CA GLN A 172 1.87 -13.39 0.41
C GLN A 172 1.17 -12.91 -0.86
N GLY A 173 0.78 -13.85 -1.72
CA GLY A 173 -0.04 -13.55 -2.90
C GLY A 173 0.69 -12.89 -4.08
N THR A 174 2.02 -12.79 -4.02
CA THR A 174 2.84 -12.25 -5.12
C THR A 174 3.35 -13.37 -6.02
N GLU A 175 3.62 -13.01 -7.28
CA GLU A 175 4.24 -13.90 -8.27
C GLU A 175 5.25 -13.07 -9.07
N PRO A 176 6.55 -13.38 -9.04
CA PRO A 176 7.22 -14.42 -8.24
C PRO A 176 6.99 -14.28 -6.73
N SER A 177 7.04 -15.39 -6.01
CA SER A 177 6.73 -15.38 -4.56
C SER A 177 7.85 -14.77 -3.74
N PHE A 178 7.53 -14.22 -2.56
CA PHE A 178 8.54 -13.68 -1.64
C PHE A 178 9.63 -14.70 -1.29
N SER A 179 9.24 -15.95 -1.01
CA SER A 179 10.18 -17.02 -0.64
C SER A 179 11.14 -17.36 -1.79
N GLU A 180 10.65 -17.38 -3.02
CA GLU A 180 11.47 -17.57 -4.21
C GLU A 180 12.47 -16.43 -4.41
N LEU A 181 12.01 -15.19 -4.35
CA LEU A 181 12.87 -14.01 -4.48
C LEU A 181 13.93 -13.96 -3.36
N LYS A 182 13.52 -14.27 -2.13
CA LYS A 182 14.42 -14.33 -0.98
C LYS A 182 15.46 -15.43 -1.14
N SER A 183 15.09 -16.63 -1.57
CA SER A 183 16.04 -17.73 -1.82
C SER A 183 17.08 -17.34 -2.87
N LEU A 184 16.63 -16.77 -4.00
CA LEU A 184 17.53 -16.32 -5.05
C LEU A 184 18.48 -15.21 -4.55
N TRP A 185 17.95 -14.29 -3.75
CA TRP A 185 18.76 -13.24 -3.12
C TRP A 185 19.81 -13.82 -2.17
N GLU A 186 19.43 -14.76 -1.28
CA GLU A 186 20.35 -15.39 -0.33
C GLU A 186 21.47 -16.18 -1.03
N GLU A 187 21.18 -16.78 -2.19
CA GLU A 187 22.18 -17.44 -3.03
C GLU A 187 23.10 -16.43 -3.76
N ALA A 188 22.58 -15.26 -4.17
CA ALA A 188 23.31 -14.27 -4.95
C ALA A 188 24.09 -13.24 -4.10
N ALA A 189 23.54 -12.83 -2.97
CA ALA A 189 24.08 -11.76 -2.12
C ALA A 189 25.55 -11.96 -1.67
N PRO A 190 26.05 -13.19 -1.40
CA PRO A 190 27.45 -13.41 -1.07
C PRO A 190 28.44 -12.92 -2.14
N ALA A 191 28.01 -12.78 -3.40
CA ALA A 191 28.82 -12.27 -4.49
C ALA A 191 29.42 -10.90 -4.19
N PHE A 192 28.64 -9.99 -3.59
CA PHE A 192 29.08 -8.61 -3.36
C PHE A 192 30.22 -8.56 -2.35
N ALA A 193 30.12 -9.32 -1.27
CA ALA A 193 31.18 -9.43 -0.26
C ALA A 193 32.43 -10.12 -0.84
N PHE A 194 32.23 -11.20 -1.59
CA PHE A 194 33.30 -11.93 -2.28
C PHE A 194 34.08 -11.02 -3.23
N VAL A 195 33.35 -10.22 -4.03
CA VAL A 195 33.93 -9.28 -4.98
C VAL A 195 34.74 -8.18 -4.30
N LEU A 196 34.17 -7.52 -3.29
CA LEU A 196 34.88 -6.50 -2.51
C LEU A 196 36.12 -7.05 -1.85
N GLN A 197 36.02 -8.22 -1.21
CA GLN A 197 37.14 -8.82 -0.51
C GLN A 197 38.31 -9.09 -1.45
N LYS A 198 38.04 -9.56 -2.67
CA LYS A 198 39.10 -9.82 -3.65
C LYS A 198 39.72 -8.53 -4.15
N VAL A 199 38.92 -7.57 -4.57
CA VAL A 199 39.42 -6.32 -5.16
C VAL A 199 40.17 -5.46 -4.13
N ASN A 200 39.77 -5.50 -2.87
CA ASN A 200 40.48 -4.81 -1.78
C ASN A 200 41.87 -5.39 -1.46
N LYS A 201 42.18 -6.62 -1.91
CA LYS A 201 43.50 -7.24 -1.76
C LYS A 201 44.46 -6.90 -2.90
N VAL A 202 43.97 -6.31 -3.98
CA VAL A 202 44.78 -5.95 -5.15
C VAL A 202 45.34 -4.54 -4.97
N ASN A 203 46.55 -4.28 -5.49
CA ASN A 203 47.20 -2.97 -5.39
C ASN A 203 46.32 -1.88 -6.05
N PRO A 204 45.87 -0.85 -5.30
CA PRO A 204 44.96 0.17 -5.81
C PRO A 204 45.56 1.04 -6.93
N ARG A 205 46.89 1.13 -7.03
CA ARG A 205 47.56 1.94 -8.08
C ARG A 205 47.64 1.23 -9.43
N LEU A 206 47.30 -0.05 -9.48
CA LEU A 206 47.41 -0.84 -10.69
C LEU A 206 46.32 -0.45 -11.69
N GLN A 207 46.68 -0.32 -12.98
CA GLN A 207 45.68 -0.11 -14.02
C GLN A 207 44.88 -1.40 -14.24
N ILE A 208 43.58 -1.27 -14.50
CA ILE A 208 42.68 -2.43 -14.70
C ILE A 208 43.16 -3.28 -15.88
N SER A 209 43.63 -2.66 -16.96
CA SER A 209 44.21 -3.32 -18.12
C SER A 209 45.45 -4.17 -17.80
N GLN A 210 46.14 -3.85 -16.70
CA GLN A 210 47.36 -4.52 -16.25
C GLN A 210 47.09 -5.53 -15.12
N ALA A 211 45.87 -5.57 -14.57
CA ALA A 211 45.49 -6.42 -13.45
C ALA A 211 45.49 -7.92 -13.76
N GLY A 212 45.47 -8.27 -15.06
CA GLY A 212 45.30 -9.66 -15.49
C GLY A 212 44.04 -10.29 -14.90
N ASN A 213 43.99 -11.62 -14.87
CA ASN A 213 42.93 -12.30 -14.14
C ASN A 213 43.29 -12.35 -12.66
N ILE A 214 42.59 -11.55 -11.84
CA ILE A 214 42.75 -11.55 -10.38
C ILE A 214 42.10 -12.78 -9.73
N TRP A 215 41.30 -13.56 -10.47
CA TRP A 215 40.55 -14.71 -9.98
C TRP A 215 41.25 -16.03 -10.31
N THR A 216 41.27 -16.95 -9.34
CA THR A 216 41.57 -18.36 -9.63
C THR A 216 40.42 -19.01 -10.40
N GLN A 217 40.67 -20.17 -11.02
CA GLN A 217 39.63 -20.90 -11.76
C GLN A 217 38.43 -21.29 -10.88
N ALA A 218 38.68 -21.70 -9.63
CA ALA A 218 37.62 -22.04 -8.68
C ALA A 218 36.80 -20.80 -8.29
N GLU A 219 37.47 -19.69 -8.00
CA GLU A 219 36.83 -18.41 -7.69
C GLU A 219 36.01 -17.87 -8.88
N GLN A 220 36.52 -18.00 -10.11
CA GLN A 220 35.79 -17.62 -11.32
C GLN A 220 34.53 -18.48 -11.51
N LYS A 221 34.62 -19.79 -11.27
CA LYS A 221 33.47 -20.69 -11.33
C LYS A 221 32.40 -20.31 -10.29
N GLN A 222 32.82 -19.98 -9.07
CA GLN A 222 31.94 -19.53 -8.00
C GLN A 222 31.30 -18.18 -8.34
N LEU A 223 32.08 -17.21 -8.85
CA LEU A 223 31.58 -15.92 -9.30
C LEU A 223 30.52 -16.09 -10.39
N ASN A 224 30.78 -16.92 -11.41
CA ASN A 224 29.82 -17.20 -12.47
C ASN A 224 28.51 -17.81 -11.94
N ALA A 225 28.58 -18.69 -10.93
CA ALA A 225 27.41 -19.26 -10.30
C ALA A 225 26.58 -18.20 -9.57
N TYR A 226 27.22 -17.30 -8.82
CA TYR A 226 26.54 -16.17 -8.19
C TYR A 226 25.92 -15.21 -9.20
N THR A 227 26.67 -14.87 -10.25
CA THR A 227 26.21 -13.98 -11.31
C THR A 227 24.95 -14.52 -11.97
N LYS A 228 24.90 -15.82 -12.27
CA LYS A 228 23.69 -16.46 -12.81
C LYS A 228 22.48 -16.28 -11.89
N LYS A 229 22.66 -16.42 -10.58
CA LYS A 229 21.59 -16.23 -9.58
C LYS A 229 21.17 -14.77 -9.45
N LEU A 230 22.11 -13.85 -9.56
CA LEU A 230 21.83 -12.42 -9.57
C LEU A 230 21.04 -12.01 -10.81
N ASP A 231 21.38 -12.56 -11.99
CA ASP A 231 20.63 -12.33 -13.24
C ASP A 231 19.20 -12.88 -13.13
N GLU A 232 19.04 -14.09 -12.59
CA GLU A 232 17.73 -14.70 -12.35
C GLU A 232 16.88 -13.88 -11.37
N PHE A 233 17.48 -13.44 -10.27
CA PHE A 233 16.87 -12.55 -9.29
C PHE A 233 16.44 -11.22 -9.92
N ALA A 234 17.34 -10.55 -10.64
CA ALA A 234 17.06 -9.25 -11.27
C ALA A 234 15.92 -9.36 -12.29
N THR A 235 15.91 -10.42 -13.09
CA THR A 235 14.83 -10.69 -14.05
C THR A 235 13.50 -10.87 -13.33
N LYS A 236 13.46 -11.69 -12.27
CA LYS A 236 12.23 -11.94 -11.50
C LYS A 236 11.71 -10.70 -10.78
N ILE A 237 12.59 -9.85 -10.23
CA ILE A 237 12.16 -8.57 -9.68
C ILE A 237 11.64 -7.64 -10.79
N GLU A 238 12.28 -7.58 -11.95
CA GLU A 238 11.75 -6.77 -13.05
C GLU A 238 10.36 -7.23 -13.50
N ASP A 239 10.14 -8.54 -13.62
CA ASP A 239 8.85 -9.10 -13.99
C ASP A 239 7.79 -8.81 -12.93
N LEU A 240 8.15 -8.91 -11.64
CA LEU A 240 7.31 -8.48 -10.52
C LEU A 240 6.91 -7.00 -10.65
N LEU A 241 7.88 -6.10 -10.84
CA LEU A 241 7.63 -4.65 -10.90
C LEU A 241 6.83 -4.23 -12.15
N LYS A 242 6.97 -4.97 -13.26
CA LYS A 242 6.13 -4.79 -14.46
C LYS A 242 4.69 -5.25 -14.22
N LYS A 243 4.51 -6.34 -13.46
CA LYS A 243 3.19 -6.92 -13.15
C LYS A 243 2.43 -6.07 -12.14
N TYR A 244 3.10 -5.58 -11.10
CA TYR A 244 2.49 -4.82 -10.02
C TYR A 244 2.94 -3.36 -10.08
N THR A 245 2.27 -2.55 -10.90
CA THR A 245 2.61 -1.12 -11.01
C THR A 245 2.02 -0.30 -9.86
N ALA A 246 2.57 0.90 -9.64
CA ALA A 246 2.00 1.88 -8.73
C ALA A 246 0.54 2.24 -9.09
N TYR A 247 0.20 2.25 -10.39
CA TYR A 247 -1.16 2.45 -10.87
C TYR A 247 -2.09 1.31 -10.45
N ASP A 248 -1.65 0.06 -10.67
CA ASP A 248 -2.45 -1.12 -10.35
C ASP A 248 -2.64 -1.29 -8.83
N LEU A 249 -1.66 -0.83 -8.05
CA LEU A 249 -1.75 -0.79 -6.59
C LEU A 249 -2.88 0.14 -6.13
N LEU A 250 -2.94 1.37 -6.66
CA LEU A 250 -4.01 2.34 -6.33
C LEU A 250 -5.38 1.92 -6.85
N ALA A 251 -5.42 1.09 -7.89
CA ALA A 251 -6.63 0.56 -8.51
C ALA A 251 -7.07 -0.79 -7.95
N PHE A 252 -6.35 -1.37 -6.99
CA PHE A 252 -6.64 -2.65 -6.36
C PHE A 252 -6.77 -3.86 -7.31
N ARG A 253 -6.03 -3.89 -8.43
CA ARG A 253 -6.20 -4.91 -9.50
C ARG A 253 -5.69 -6.31 -9.16
N TYR A 254 -4.86 -6.47 -8.14
CA TYR A 254 -4.19 -7.74 -7.86
C TYR A 254 -4.34 -8.23 -6.41
N PHE A 255 -5.41 -7.82 -5.71
CA PHE A 255 -5.66 -8.28 -4.34
C PHE A 255 -6.36 -9.65 -4.37
N PRO A 256 -5.70 -10.72 -3.88
CA PRO A 256 -6.22 -12.09 -4.00
C PRO A 256 -7.33 -12.40 -2.99
N ASP A 257 -7.42 -11.64 -1.90
CA ASP A 257 -8.27 -11.99 -0.76
C ASP A 257 -9.75 -11.60 -0.95
N VAL A 258 -10.06 -10.81 -1.99
CA VAL A 258 -11.44 -10.46 -2.33
C VAL A 258 -11.60 -10.48 -3.84
N SER A 259 -12.57 -11.27 -4.32
CA SER A 259 -12.90 -11.23 -5.75
C SER A 259 -13.30 -9.80 -6.14
N GLU A 260 -12.84 -9.32 -7.31
CA GLU A 260 -13.24 -8.02 -7.87
C GLU A 260 -14.77 -7.85 -7.88
N GLN A 261 -15.48 -8.98 -8.08
CA GLN A 261 -16.92 -9.08 -7.99
C GLN A 261 -17.45 -8.75 -6.58
N GLU A 262 -16.95 -9.40 -5.52
CA GLU A 262 -17.40 -9.13 -4.15
C GLU A 262 -17.14 -7.67 -3.74
N SER A 263 -15.97 -7.12 -4.10
CA SER A 263 -15.65 -5.71 -3.83
C SER A 263 -16.63 -4.77 -4.52
N SER A 264 -16.92 -5.03 -5.81
CA SER A 264 -17.87 -4.26 -6.61
C SER A 264 -19.30 -4.37 -6.08
N GLU A 265 -19.74 -5.56 -5.68
CA GLU A 265 -21.07 -5.80 -5.12
C GLU A 265 -21.26 -5.07 -3.78
N ARG A 266 -20.25 -5.14 -2.89
CA ARG A 266 -20.27 -4.42 -1.60
C ARG A 266 -20.31 -2.91 -1.80
N ALA A 267 -19.48 -2.39 -2.70
CA ALA A 267 -19.45 -0.96 -3.03
C ALA A 267 -20.77 -0.49 -3.64
N LEU A 268 -21.34 -1.24 -4.59
CA LEU A 268 -22.62 -0.92 -5.21
C LEU A 268 -23.76 -0.95 -4.20
N LYS A 269 -23.82 -1.98 -3.34
CA LYS A 269 -24.85 -2.09 -2.30
C LYS A 269 -24.79 -0.91 -1.33
N PHE A 270 -23.59 -0.57 -0.86
CA PHE A 270 -23.41 0.57 0.04
C PHE A 270 -23.79 1.90 -0.64
N TYR A 271 -23.38 2.10 -1.89
CA TYR A 271 -23.78 3.26 -2.70
C TYR A 271 -25.30 3.38 -2.81
N GLN A 272 -26.01 2.29 -3.13
CA GLN A 272 -27.47 2.29 -3.20
C GLN A 272 -28.12 2.63 -1.86
N SER A 273 -27.58 2.13 -0.75
CA SER A 273 -28.03 2.46 0.61
C SER A 273 -27.87 3.95 0.91
N ILE A 274 -26.75 4.56 0.50
CA ILE A 274 -26.51 6.00 0.63
C ILE A 274 -27.45 6.81 -0.24
N GLN A 275 -27.69 6.41 -1.50
CA GLN A 275 -28.63 7.15 -2.37
C GLN A 275 -30.05 7.15 -1.80
N LYS A 276 -30.53 6.01 -1.28
CA LYS A 276 -31.84 5.96 -0.59
C LYS A 276 -31.89 6.90 0.61
N LEU A 277 -30.81 7.00 1.39
CA LEU A 277 -30.72 7.92 2.51
C LEU A 277 -30.76 9.38 2.04
N LYS A 278 -30.07 9.71 0.94
CA LYS A 278 -30.07 11.04 0.32
C LYS A 278 -31.43 11.42 -0.24
N GLU A 279 -32.13 10.51 -0.92
CA GLU A 279 -33.49 10.73 -1.42
C GLU A 279 -34.47 11.01 -0.28
N GLN A 280 -34.30 10.32 0.85
CA GLN A 280 -35.22 10.44 1.98
C GLN A 280 -34.94 11.67 2.86
N TYR A 281 -33.68 12.11 3.00
CA TYR A 281 -33.28 13.13 3.97
C TYR A 281 -32.35 14.24 3.46
N GLY A 282 -31.82 14.15 2.24
CA GLY A 282 -30.76 15.03 1.71
C GLY A 282 -31.22 16.41 1.25
N ARG A 283 -32.09 17.07 2.02
CA ARG A 283 -32.57 18.44 1.77
C ARG A 283 -31.56 19.50 2.16
#